data_AF-A0A9D6TUP0-F1
#
_entry.id   AF-A0A9D6TUP0-F1
#
_cell.length_a   1.000
_cell.length_b   1.000
_cell.length_c   1.000
_cell.angle_alpha   90.00
_cell.angle_beta   90.00
_cell.angle_gamma   90.00
#
_symmetry.space_group_name_H-M   'P 1'
#
loop_
_entity.id
_entity.type
_entity.pdbx_description
1 polymer ?
#
loop_
_entity_poly.entity_id
_entity_poly.type
_entity_poly.pdbx_seq_one_letter_code
_entity_poly.pdbx_strand_id
1 'polypeptide(L)'
;MDEIQANESREISFATRELLVGRVNRLVAAIDRLNQGEYGTCVECGEPIAPARLRVMPEVQTCVRCQDRLERLSRRLEPVELSLASDDE
;
A
#
# COMPACT_ATOMS: atom_id res chain seq x y z
N MET A 1 25.61 24.24 9.07
CA MET A 1 24.29 23.60 8.91
C MET A 1 23.71 23.51 10.29
N ASP A 2 22.58 24.17 10.54
CA ASP A 2 21.96 24.14 11.86
C ASP A 2 21.51 22.71 12.18
N GLU A 3 21.65 22.29 13.44
CA GLU A 3 21.32 20.91 13.88
C GLU A 3 19.87 20.52 13.54
N ILE A 4 18.97 21.51 13.53
CA ILE A 4 17.57 21.39 13.15
C ILE A 4 17.42 20.93 11.69
N GLN A 5 18.12 21.59 10.75
CA GLN A 5 18.09 21.22 9.32
C GLN A 5 18.63 19.82 9.05
N ALA A 6 19.63 19.39 9.82
CA ALA A 6 20.21 18.05 9.68
C ALA A 6 19.26 16.95 10.20
N ASN A 7 18.46 17.22 11.22
CA ASN A 7 17.47 16.27 11.73
C ASN A 7 16.29 16.10 10.77
N GLU A 8 15.69 17.20 10.30
CA GLU A 8 14.57 17.18 9.35
C GLU A 8 14.93 16.43 8.06
N SER A 9 16.15 16.64 7.54
CA SER A 9 16.64 15.94 6.36
C SER A 9 16.72 14.42 6.55
N ARG A 10 17.06 13.96 7.76
CA ARG A 10 17.10 12.52 8.09
C ARG A 10 15.69 11.96 8.20
N GLU A 11 14.78 12.63 8.92
CA GLU A 11 13.39 12.19 9.09
C GLU A 11 12.68 12.04 7.74
N ILE A 12 12.83 13.01 6.83
CA ILE A 12 12.30 12.94 5.46
C ILE A 12 12.88 11.73 4.70
N SER A 13 14.18 11.47 4.86
CA SER A 13 14.85 10.32 4.24
C SER A 13 14.30 8.98 4.74
N PHE A 14 14.05 8.86 6.05
CA PHE A 14 13.44 7.67 6.65
C PHE A 14 12.02 7.44 6.13
N ALA A 15 11.16 8.46 6.16
CA ALA A 15 9.78 8.33 5.66
C ALA A 15 9.74 7.94 4.18
N THR A 16 10.61 8.54 3.36
CA THR A 16 10.72 8.19 1.94
C THR A 16 11.15 6.73 1.76
N ARG A 17 12.12 6.27 2.56
CA ARG A 17 12.58 4.88 2.52
C ARG A 17 11.46 3.90 2.84
N GLU A 18 10.65 4.17 3.86
CA GLU A 18 9.53 3.30 4.24
C GLU A 18 8.51 3.18 3.11
N LEU A 19 8.15 4.29 2.46
CA LEU A 19 7.25 4.28 1.31
C LEU A 19 7.78 3.44 0.16
N LEU A 20 9.08 3.57 -0.15
CA LEU A 20 9.73 2.81 -1.22
C LEU A 20 9.79 1.31 -0.91
N VAL A 21 10.19 0.94 0.32
CA VAL A 21 10.21 -0.46 0.77
C VAL A 21 8.82 -1.07 0.70
N GLY A 22 7.81 -0.34 1.18
CA GLY A 22 6.41 -0.78 1.07
C GLY A 22 5.98 -1.01 -0.37
N ARG A 23 6.40 -0.14 -1.31
CA ARG A 23 6.11 -0.34 -2.73
C ARG A 23 6.83 -1.56 -3.32
N VAL A 24 8.09 -1.76 -2.99
CA VAL A 24 8.86 -2.95 -3.43
C VAL A 24 8.13 -4.23 -2.99
N ASN A 25 7.69 -4.30 -1.73
CA ASN A 25 6.98 -5.47 -1.22
C ASN A 25 5.68 -5.74 -1.99
N ARG A 26 4.91 -4.71 -2.32
CA ARG A 26 3.69 -4.86 -3.14
C ARG A 26 3.98 -5.32 -4.57
N LEU A 27 5.11 -4.88 -5.16
CA LEU A 27 5.55 -5.34 -6.47
C LEU A 27 5.99 -6.80 -6.45
N VAL A 28 6.73 -7.23 -5.42
CA VAL A 28 7.10 -8.64 -5.23
C VAL A 28 5.85 -9.51 -5.15
N ALA A 29 4.86 -9.13 -4.34
CA ALA A 29 3.59 -9.84 -4.26
C ALA A 29 2.81 -9.85 -5.58
N ALA A 30 2.96 -8.83 -6.43
CA ALA A 30 2.36 -8.82 -7.77
C ALA A 30 3.04 -9.81 -8.71
N ILE A 31 4.36 -9.96 -8.63
CA ILE A 31 5.13 -10.97 -9.37
C ILE A 31 4.71 -12.39 -8.93
N ASP A 32 4.53 -12.61 -7.63
CA ASP A 32 4.08 -13.92 -7.12
C ASP A 32 2.70 -14.30 -7.68
N ARG A 33 1.74 -13.35 -7.67
CA ARG A 33 0.43 -13.56 -8.30
C ARG A 33 0.53 -13.82 -9.80
N LEU A 34 1.50 -13.21 -10.50
CA LEU A 34 1.73 -13.46 -11.92
C LEU A 34 2.17 -14.92 -12.13
N ASN A 35 3.11 -15.39 -11.31
CA ASN A 35 3.59 -16.77 -11.36
C ASN A 35 2.48 -17.79 -11.04
N GLN A 36 1.52 -17.41 -10.19
CA GLN A 36 0.36 -18.23 -9.85
C GLN A 36 -0.79 -18.15 -10.87
N GLY A 37 -0.70 -17.27 -11.87
CA GLY A 37 -1.76 -17.05 -12.87
C GLY A 37 -2.94 -16.21 -12.37
N GLU A 38 -2.80 -15.55 -11.23
CA GLU A 38 -3.83 -14.71 -10.60
C GLU A 38 -3.65 -13.21 -10.89
N TYR A 39 -2.53 -12.83 -11.50
CA TYR A 39 -2.25 -11.42 -11.81
C TYR A 39 -3.28 -10.83 -12.76
N GLY A 40 -3.74 -9.62 -12.41
CA GLY A 40 -4.77 -8.92 -13.15
C GLY A 40 -6.19 -9.30 -12.77
N THR A 41 -6.40 -10.16 -11.77
CA THR A 41 -7.72 -10.45 -11.19
C THR A 41 -7.91 -9.66 -9.89
N CYS A 42 -9.08 -9.07 -9.71
CA CYS A 42 -9.45 -8.32 -8.51
C CYS A 42 -9.65 -9.29 -7.34
N VAL A 43 -8.90 -9.12 -6.24
CA VAL A 43 -8.99 -10.00 -5.06
C VAL A 43 -10.32 -9.86 -4.31
N GLU A 44 -11.04 -8.76 -4.52
CA GLU A 44 -12.32 -8.49 -3.84
C GLU A 44 -13.54 -9.07 -4.56
N CYS A 45 -13.52 -9.12 -5.89
CA CYS A 45 -14.71 -9.50 -6.67
C CYS A 45 -14.44 -10.53 -7.76
N GLY A 46 -13.19 -10.96 -7.96
CA GLY A 46 -12.81 -11.95 -8.97
C GLY A 46 -12.87 -11.45 -10.41
N GLU A 47 -13.24 -10.19 -10.66
CA GLU A 47 -13.30 -9.63 -12.01
C GLU A 47 -11.92 -9.13 -12.50
N PRO A 48 -11.68 -9.09 -13.81
CA PRO A 48 -10.43 -8.55 -14.36
C PRO A 48 -10.20 -7.07 -14.01
N ILE A 49 -8.96 -6.73 -13.67
CA ILE A 49 -8.48 -5.36 -13.48
C ILE A 49 -8.13 -4.79 -14.86
N ALA A 50 -8.58 -3.56 -15.12
CA ALA A 50 -8.34 -2.88 -16.39
C ALA A 50 -6.82 -2.87 -16.76
N PRO A 51 -6.43 -3.34 -17.96
CA PRO A 51 -5.01 -3.39 -18.35
C PRO A 51 -4.31 -2.03 -18.33
N ALA A 52 -5.04 -0.94 -18.62
CA ALA A 52 -4.50 0.42 -18.50
C ALA A 52 -4.09 0.76 -17.06
N ARG A 53 -4.84 0.28 -16.04
CA ARG A 53 -4.50 0.49 -14.63
C ARG A 53 -3.26 -0.30 -14.24
N LEU A 54 -3.16 -1.57 -14.64
CA LEU A 54 -1.99 -2.41 -14.38
C LEU A 54 -0.72 -1.90 -15.06
N ARG A 55 -0.83 -1.25 -16.23
CA ARG A 55 0.32 -0.61 -16.90
C ARG A 55 0.88 0.59 -16.12
N VAL A 56 0.03 1.32 -15.39
CA VAL A 56 0.44 2.49 -14.61
C VAL A 56 0.86 2.07 -13.19
N MET A 57 0.12 1.15 -12.59
CA MET A 57 0.33 0.64 -11.23
C MET A 57 0.20 -0.88 -11.25
N PRO A 58 1.28 -1.62 -11.55
CA PRO A 58 1.25 -3.09 -11.60
C PRO A 58 1.02 -3.73 -10.23
N GLU A 59 1.31 -3.03 -9.14
CA GLU A 59 1.16 -3.55 -7.78
C GLU A 59 -0.28 -3.61 -7.25
N VAL A 60 -1.28 -3.10 -7.99
CA VAL A 60 -2.67 -3.06 -7.51
C VAL A 60 -3.29 -4.46 -7.40
N GLN A 61 -4.20 -4.62 -6.44
CA GLN A 61 -4.90 -5.88 -6.17
C GLN A 61 -6.41 -5.80 -6.44
N THR A 62 -6.95 -4.59 -6.59
CA THR A 62 -8.39 -4.34 -6.70
C THR A 62 -8.74 -3.61 -7.99
N CYS A 63 -9.96 -3.83 -8.50
CA CYS A 63 -10.53 -3.02 -9.59
C CYS A 63 -10.95 -1.63 -9.08
N VAL A 64 -11.27 -0.69 -9.97
CA VAL A 64 -11.57 0.71 -9.58
C VAL A 64 -12.80 0.76 -8.68
N ARG A 65 -13.85 0.02 -9.05
CA ARG A 65 -15.09 -0.10 -8.27
C ARG A 65 -14.84 -0.61 -6.84
N CYS A 66 -14.03 -1.65 -6.68
CA CYS A 66 -13.72 -2.19 -5.35
C CYS A 66 -12.80 -1.25 -4.55
N GLN A 67 -11.83 -0.62 -5.20
CA GLN A 67 -10.99 0.40 -4.57
C GLN A 67 -11.83 1.56 -4.03
N ASP A 68 -12.73 2.12 -4.85
CA ASP A 68 -13.62 3.21 -4.45
C ASP A 68 -14.51 2.82 -3.26
N ARG A 69 -15.00 1.57 -3.24
CA ARG A 69 -15.78 1.04 -2.12
C ARG A 69 -14.95 0.97 -0.83
N LEU A 70 -13.73 0.44 -0.90
CA LEU A 70 -12.82 0.33 0.23
C LEU A 70 -12.45 1.71 0.79
N GLU A 71 -12.17 2.68 -0.09
CA GLU A 71 -11.87 4.06 0.33
C GLU A 71 -13.07 4.73 1.01
N ARG A 72 -14.29 4.52 0.50
CA ARG A 72 -15.51 5.02 1.17
C ARG A 72 -15.72 4.38 2.55
N LEU A 73 -15.38 3.10 2.71
CA LEU A 73 -15.45 2.41 4.00
C LEU A 73 -14.39 2.93 4.96
N SER A 74 -13.14 3.06 4.50
CA SER A 74 -12.03 3.65 5.26
C SER A 74 -12.37 5.06 5.76
N ARG A 75 -12.97 5.91 4.93
CA ARG A 75 -13.39 7.27 5.37
C ARG A 75 -14.48 7.26 6.42
N ARG A 76 -15.30 6.20 6.51
CA ARG A 76 -16.36 6.06 7.52
C ARG A 76 -15.83 5.47 8.83
N LEU A 77 -14.78 4.65 8.74
CA LEU A 77 -14.10 4.05 9.87
C LEU A 77 -12.89 4.91 10.19
N GLU A 78 -13.09 5.99 10.95
CA GLU A 78 -11.94 6.69 11.55
C GLU A 78 -11.15 5.67 12.39
N PRO A 79 -9.80 5.68 12.34
CA PRO A 79 -9.02 4.72 13.10
C PRO A 79 -9.33 4.93 14.59
N VAL A 80 -9.88 3.91 15.24
CA VAL A 80 -9.72 3.78 16.69
C VAL A 80 -8.21 3.66 16.87
N GLU A 81 -7.58 4.68 17.46
CA GLU A 81 -6.15 4.66 17.76
C GLU A 81 -5.84 3.31 18.41
N LEU A 82 -5.01 2.53 17.73
CA LEU A 82 -4.68 1.18 18.14
C LEU A 82 -3.86 1.30 19.42
N SER A 83 -4.53 1.32 20.57
CA SER A 83 -3.94 1.12 21.89
C SER A 83 -3.49 -0.34 21.98
N LEU A 84 -2.51 -0.73 21.18
CA LEU A 84 -1.67 -1.87 21.49
C LEU A 84 -0.79 -1.41 22.64
N ALA A 85 -1.30 -1.61 23.85
CA ALA A 85 -0.45 -1.72 25.01
C ALA A 85 0.67 -2.69 24.64
N SER A 86 1.89 -2.19 24.74
CA SER A 86 3.09 -2.99 24.87
C SER A 86 2.86 -3.98 26.01
N ASP A 87 2.55 -5.23 25.69
CA ASP A 87 2.84 -6.35 26.58
C ASP A 87 4.37 -6.54 26.58
N ASP A 88 5.06 -5.65 27.29
CA ASP A 88 6.41 -5.88 27.82
C ASP A 88 6.24 -6.40 29.26
N GLU A 89 6.24 -7.72 29.42
CA GLU A 89 6.71 -8.42 30.63
C GLU A 89 7.92 -9.28 30.27
#